data_AF-A0A7C1AB44-F1
#
_entry.id   AF-A0A7C1AB44-F1
#
_cell.length_a   1.000
_cell.length_b   1.000
_cell.length_c   1.000
_cell.angle_alpha   90.00
_cell.angle_beta   90.00
_cell.angle_gamma   90.00
#
_symmetry.space_group_name_H-M   'P 1'
#
loop_
_entity.id
_entity.type
_entity.pdbx_description
1 polymer ?
#
loop_
_entity_poly.entity_id
_entity_poly.type
_entity_poly.pdbx_seq_one_letter_code
_entity_poly.pdbx_strand_id
1 'polypeptide(L)'
;MIELIGGLKALRDTFSIDKKTENNPAKALAAKLYNKVPIIYSGPELTDAVGTRWKGQICENAKCLAFNNQFPEFNHNELVGWNVIDAYRDKLVVIYLRDSDDHDRIKKRMSIVHEIIDKLDVEIIDIWSQGDFALGRMFSLIQIGDFASFYLAVLNKIDPTPVKVIDFLKAELER
;
A
#
# COMPACT_ATOMS: atom_id res chain seq x y z
N MET A 1 -20.72 -3.75 15.53
CA MET A 1 -19.46 -3.52 16.28
C MET A 1 -18.78 -4.83 16.69
N ILE A 2 -19.47 -5.79 17.30
CA ILE A 2 -18.87 -7.09 17.70
C ILE A 2 -18.31 -7.85 16.49
N GLU A 3 -19.06 -7.91 15.38
CA GLU A 3 -18.62 -8.57 14.13
C GLU A 3 -17.38 -7.91 13.52
N LEU A 4 -17.33 -6.57 13.50
CA LEU A 4 -16.15 -5.82 13.06
C LEU A 4 -14.90 -6.19 13.87
N ILE A 5 -15.00 -6.15 15.20
CA ILE A 5 -13.87 -6.48 16.09
C ILE A 5 -13.45 -7.95 15.90
N GLY A 6 -14.42 -8.86 15.73
CA GLY A 6 -14.16 -10.27 15.45
C GLY A 6 -13.39 -10.46 14.14
N GLY A 7 -13.85 -9.83 13.06
CA GLY A 7 -13.19 -9.89 11.75
C GLY A 7 -11.77 -9.32 11.79
N LEU A 8 -11.56 -8.19 12.47
CA LEU A 8 -10.24 -7.58 12.63
C LEU A 8 -9.28 -8.43 13.48
N LYS A 9 -9.78 -9.22 14.42
CA LYS A 9 -8.95 -10.21 15.15
C LYS A 9 -8.55 -11.37 14.24
N ALA A 10 -9.48 -11.89 13.45
CA ALA A 10 -9.20 -12.98 12.52
C ALA A 10 -8.16 -12.57 11.45
N LEU A 11 -8.27 -11.35 10.91
CA LEU A 11 -7.27 -10.80 9.99
C LEU A 11 -5.89 -10.67 10.64
N ARG A 12 -5.82 -10.08 11.85
CA ARG A 12 -4.58 -10.02 12.63
C ARG A 12 -3.94 -11.40 12.81
N ASP A 13 -4.73 -12.42 13.14
CA ASP A 13 -4.22 -13.78 13.37
C ASP A 13 -3.68 -14.42 12.07
N THR A 14 -4.23 -14.03 10.93
CA THR A 14 -3.72 -14.40 9.59
C THR A 14 -2.36 -13.74 9.31
N PHE A 15 -2.17 -12.50 9.77
CA PHE A 15 -0.93 -11.75 9.58
C PHE A 15 0.12 -11.98 10.66
N SER A 16 -0.15 -12.84 11.64
CA SER A 16 0.72 -13.06 12.79
C SER A 16 2.12 -13.60 12.41
N ILE A 17 3.09 -13.34 13.28
CA ILE A 17 4.51 -13.64 13.06
C ILE A 17 4.78 -15.15 12.93
N ASP A 18 3.99 -15.99 13.59
CA ASP A 18 4.09 -17.45 13.56
C ASP A 18 3.61 -18.07 12.24
N LYS A 19 2.82 -17.35 11.44
CA LYS A 19 2.36 -17.84 10.13
C LYS A 19 3.48 -17.79 9.11
N LYS A 20 3.70 -18.89 8.39
CA LYS A 20 4.63 -18.95 7.24
C LYS A 20 4.19 -17.99 6.14
N THR A 21 5.15 -17.49 5.34
CA THR A 21 4.90 -16.52 4.26
C THR A 21 3.84 -16.98 3.26
N GLU A 22 3.83 -18.28 2.91
CA GLU A 22 2.85 -18.89 2.01
C GLU A 22 1.39 -18.74 2.49
N ASN A 23 1.17 -18.59 3.80
CA ASN A 23 -0.15 -18.45 4.43
C ASN A 23 -0.34 -17.06 5.08
N ASN A 24 0.55 -16.11 4.80
CA ASN A 24 0.52 -14.78 5.39
C ASN A 24 0.59 -13.72 4.28
N PRO A 25 -0.58 -13.18 3.85
CA PRO A 25 -0.65 -12.18 2.78
C PRO A 25 0.19 -10.93 3.03
N ALA A 26 0.34 -10.51 4.30
CA ALA A 26 1.16 -9.35 4.64
C ALA A 26 2.66 -9.63 4.45
N LYS A 27 3.15 -10.83 4.79
CA LYS A 27 4.53 -11.26 4.49
C LYS A 27 4.75 -11.42 2.98
N ALA A 28 3.78 -12.00 2.28
CA ALA A 28 3.85 -12.14 0.82
C ALA A 28 3.90 -10.78 0.13
N LEU A 29 3.09 -9.82 0.56
CA LEU A 29 3.14 -8.44 0.09
C LEU A 29 4.50 -7.82 0.38
N ALA A 30 4.99 -7.88 1.62
CA ALA A 30 6.32 -7.35 1.98
C ALA A 30 7.44 -7.94 1.12
N ALA A 31 7.39 -9.23 0.79
CA ALA A 31 8.37 -9.87 -0.09
C ALA A 31 8.34 -9.30 -1.51
N LYS A 32 7.17 -8.95 -2.04
CA LYS A 32 7.04 -8.29 -3.36
C LYS A 32 7.52 -6.84 -3.33
N LEU A 33 7.37 -6.14 -2.20
CA LEU A 33 7.85 -4.76 -2.04
C LEU A 33 9.36 -4.66 -1.78
N TYR A 34 9.99 -5.76 -1.37
CA TYR A 34 11.42 -5.76 -1.04
C TYR A 34 12.28 -5.40 -2.25
N ASN A 35 13.23 -4.46 -2.05
CA ASN A 35 14.08 -3.87 -3.09
C ASN A 35 13.34 -3.13 -4.22
N LYS A 36 12.09 -2.72 -3.99
CA LYS A 36 11.29 -1.92 -4.92
C LYS A 36 10.77 -0.64 -4.27
N VAL A 37 10.33 0.30 -5.11
CA VAL A 37 9.66 1.54 -4.75
C VAL A 37 8.15 1.34 -4.96
N PRO A 38 7.35 1.30 -3.88
CA PRO A 38 5.91 1.15 -3.98
C PRO A 38 5.23 2.41 -4.50
N ILE A 39 4.39 2.26 -5.52
CA ILE A 39 3.48 3.29 -6.02
C ILE A 39 2.05 2.83 -5.73
N ILE A 40 1.37 3.54 -4.85
CA ILE A 40 0.04 3.17 -4.35
C ILE A 40 -0.99 3.98 -5.13
N TYR A 41 -1.95 3.28 -5.72
CA TYR A 41 -3.11 3.85 -6.36
C TYR A 41 -4.38 3.52 -5.59
N SER A 42 -5.14 4.56 -5.27
CA SER A 42 -6.39 4.48 -4.53
C SER A 42 -7.53 5.15 -5.29
N GLY A 43 -8.75 4.68 -5.04
CA GLY A 43 -9.98 5.36 -5.43
C GLY A 43 -10.33 6.50 -4.45
N PRO A 44 -11.32 7.35 -4.78
CA PRO A 44 -11.81 8.38 -3.87
C PRO A 44 -12.54 7.79 -2.66
N GLU A 45 -12.74 8.61 -1.62
CA GLU A 45 -13.56 8.35 -0.43
C GLU A 45 -13.00 7.29 0.53
N LEU A 46 -13.09 6.00 0.19
CA LEU A 46 -12.78 4.93 1.15
C LEU A 46 -11.28 4.64 1.18
N THR A 47 -10.67 4.53 0.00
CA THR A 47 -9.29 4.04 -0.14
C THR A 47 -8.26 5.17 -0.20
N ASP A 48 -8.68 6.43 -0.35
CA ASP A 48 -7.79 7.60 -0.49
C ASP A 48 -6.97 7.89 0.80
N ALA A 49 -7.63 7.87 1.95
CA ALA A 49 -7.04 8.02 3.27
C ALA A 49 -6.19 6.79 3.62
N VAL A 50 -6.62 5.60 3.19
CA VAL A 50 -5.88 4.36 3.39
C VAL A 50 -4.57 4.39 2.58
N GLY A 51 -4.60 4.82 1.32
CA GLY A 51 -3.40 4.96 0.49
C GLY A 51 -2.40 5.96 1.08
N THR A 52 -2.90 7.09 1.59
CA THR A 52 -2.07 8.07 2.31
C THR A 52 -1.43 7.47 3.56
N ARG A 53 -2.19 6.69 4.34
CA ARG A 53 -1.67 5.97 5.51
C ARG A 53 -0.60 4.96 5.12
N TRP A 54 -0.83 4.15 4.09
CA TRP A 54 0.14 3.15 3.64
C TRP A 54 1.47 3.78 3.24
N LYS A 55 1.43 4.90 2.49
CA LYS A 55 2.64 5.67 2.20
C LYS A 55 3.38 6.06 3.48
N GLY A 56 2.66 6.62 4.46
CA GLY A 56 3.23 6.98 5.76
C GLY A 56 3.88 5.77 6.45
N GLN A 57 3.15 4.67 6.59
CA GLN A 57 3.64 3.47 7.28
C GLN A 57 4.83 2.82 6.57
N ILE A 58 4.87 2.77 5.24
CA ILE A 58 6.03 2.23 4.51
C ILE A 58 7.25 3.13 4.69
N CYS A 59 7.09 4.45 4.58
CA CYS A 59 8.17 5.41 4.82
C CYS A 59 8.68 5.35 6.26
N GLU A 60 7.77 5.35 7.23
CA GLU A 60 8.10 5.43 8.66
C GLU A 60 8.58 4.10 9.22
N ASN A 61 7.93 2.97 8.95
CA ASN A 61 8.30 1.67 9.53
C ASN A 61 9.44 1.04 8.74
N ALA A 62 9.34 0.97 7.42
CA ALA A 62 10.27 0.24 6.57
C ALA A 62 11.44 1.08 6.05
N LYS A 63 11.40 2.41 6.25
CA LYS A 63 12.42 3.37 5.80
C LYS A 63 12.60 3.28 4.28
N CYS A 64 11.48 3.03 3.60
CA CYS A 64 11.38 2.82 2.16
C CYS A 64 10.53 3.93 1.55
N LEU A 65 11.01 4.57 0.49
CA LEU A 65 10.21 5.58 -0.21
C LEU A 65 8.99 4.93 -0.85
N ALA A 66 7.83 5.53 -0.60
CA ALA A 66 6.58 5.15 -1.24
C ALA A 66 5.83 6.39 -1.73
N PHE A 67 5.07 6.20 -2.80
CA PHE A 67 4.23 7.23 -3.41
C PHE A 67 2.78 6.81 -3.32
N ASN A 68 1.88 7.78 -3.16
CA ASN A 68 0.44 7.55 -3.17
C ASN A 68 -0.20 8.56 -4.10
N ASN A 69 -1.01 8.05 -5.04
CA ASN A 69 -1.79 8.84 -5.97
C ASN A 69 -3.22 8.31 -6.04
N GLN A 70 -4.14 9.17 -6.44
CA GLN A 70 -5.58 8.90 -6.38
C GLN A 70 -6.22 9.02 -7.76
N PHE A 71 -7.17 8.14 -8.05
CA PHE A 71 -8.04 8.26 -9.21
C PHE A 71 -9.12 9.33 -8.97
N PRO A 72 -9.48 10.14 -10.00
CA PRO A 72 -8.95 10.15 -11.36
C PRO A 72 -7.71 11.04 -11.57
N GLU A 73 -7.31 11.83 -10.56
CA GLU A 73 -6.31 12.91 -10.67
C GLU A 73 -4.97 12.47 -11.25
N PHE A 74 -4.48 11.28 -10.87
CA PHE A 74 -3.25 10.69 -11.40
C PHE A 74 -3.22 10.58 -12.93
N ASN A 75 -4.37 10.32 -13.57
CA ASN A 75 -4.45 10.08 -15.01
C ASN A 75 -3.99 11.28 -15.84
N HIS A 76 -3.99 12.49 -15.25
CA HIS A 76 -3.55 13.71 -15.89
C HIS A 76 -2.03 13.91 -15.83
N ASN A 77 -1.34 13.33 -14.86
CA ASN A 77 0.05 13.71 -14.55
C ASN A 77 1.05 12.57 -14.81
N GLU A 78 0.77 11.36 -14.34
CA GLU A 78 1.78 10.30 -14.30
C GLU A 78 1.59 9.23 -15.39
N LEU A 79 0.40 9.11 -16.00
CA LEU A 79 0.16 8.15 -17.09
C LEU A 79 1.15 8.35 -18.25
N VAL A 80 1.54 9.60 -18.51
CA VAL A 80 2.56 9.94 -19.52
C VAL A 80 3.97 9.58 -19.04
N GLY A 81 4.24 9.68 -17.74
CA GLY A 81 5.54 9.38 -17.11
C GLY A 81 5.89 7.90 -17.17
N TRP A 82 4.90 7.01 -17.23
CA TRP A 82 5.10 5.56 -17.42
C TRP A 82 5.79 5.21 -18.74
N ASN A 83 5.82 6.10 -19.74
CA ASN A 83 6.46 5.82 -21.03
C ASN A 83 8.00 5.80 -20.99
N VAL A 84 8.64 6.26 -19.91
CA VAL A 84 10.11 6.42 -19.84
C VAL A 84 10.68 5.75 -18.58
N ILE A 85 10.21 4.54 -18.28
CA ILE A 85 10.60 3.80 -17.07
C ILE A 85 11.63 2.69 -17.29
N ASP A 86 12.00 2.38 -18.54
CA ASP A 86 12.75 1.15 -18.87
C ASP A 86 14.02 0.96 -18.04
N ALA A 87 14.70 2.06 -17.70
CA ALA A 87 15.92 2.04 -16.89
C ALA A 87 15.71 1.63 -15.42
N TYR A 88 14.48 1.66 -14.91
CA TYR A 88 14.15 1.42 -13.51
C TYR A 88 12.83 0.66 -13.28
N ARG A 89 12.21 0.11 -14.31
CA ARG A 89 10.89 -0.56 -14.22
C ARG A 89 10.87 -1.73 -13.23
N ASP A 90 11.97 -2.47 -13.14
CA ASP A 90 12.18 -3.59 -12.22
C ASP A 90 12.28 -3.14 -10.74
N LYS A 91 12.54 -1.85 -10.52
CA LYS A 91 12.55 -1.20 -9.20
C LYS A 91 11.18 -0.69 -8.79
N LEU A 92 10.17 -0.76 -9.64
CA LEU A 92 8.82 -0.28 -9.33
C LEU A 92 7.88 -1.44 -9.02
N VAL A 93 6.94 -1.17 -8.13
CA VAL A 93 5.79 -2.05 -7.89
C VAL A 93 4.57 -1.18 -7.68
N VAL A 94 3.49 -1.49 -8.38
CA VAL A 94 2.24 -0.75 -8.29
C VAL A 94 1.27 -1.52 -7.41
N ILE A 95 0.64 -0.82 -6.47
CA ILE A 95 -0.36 -1.38 -5.57
C ILE A 95 -1.69 -0.69 -5.83
N TYR A 96 -2.70 -1.44 -6.23
CA TYR A 96 -4.07 -0.95 -6.32
C TYR A 96 -4.81 -1.28 -5.02
N LEU A 97 -5.26 -0.26 -4.30
CA LEU A 97 -6.26 -0.41 -3.25
C LEU A 97 -7.65 -0.37 -3.88
N ARG A 98 -8.40 -1.45 -3.77
CA ARG A 98 -9.71 -1.59 -4.42
C ARG A 98 -10.82 -1.79 -3.40
N ASP A 99 -11.95 -1.16 -3.66
CA ASP A 99 -13.19 -1.39 -2.93
C ASP A 99 -14.29 -1.90 -3.87
N SER A 100 -15.14 -2.80 -3.37
CA SER A 100 -16.28 -3.30 -4.14
C SER A 100 -17.27 -2.19 -4.50
N ASP A 101 -17.33 -1.13 -3.69
CA ASP A 101 -18.29 -0.03 -3.82
C ASP A 101 -17.71 1.15 -4.61
N ASP A 102 -16.48 1.02 -5.14
CA ASP A 102 -15.91 2.02 -6.05
C ASP A 102 -16.88 2.30 -7.21
N HIS A 103 -17.10 3.58 -7.52
CA HIS A 103 -17.97 3.98 -8.62
C HIS A 103 -17.50 3.33 -9.95
N ASP A 104 -18.42 2.84 -10.80
CA ASP A 104 -18.08 2.08 -12.02
C ASP A 104 -17.10 2.80 -12.96
N ARG A 105 -17.22 4.13 -13.04
CA ARG A 105 -16.28 4.97 -13.80
C ARG A 105 -14.85 4.95 -13.23
N ILE A 106 -14.68 4.81 -11.92
CA ILE A 106 -13.37 4.62 -11.27
C ILE A 106 -12.85 3.20 -11.55
N LYS A 107 -13.68 2.17 -11.36
CA LYS A 107 -13.32 0.77 -11.69
C LYS A 107 -12.85 0.61 -13.15
N LYS A 108 -13.57 1.25 -14.09
CA LYS A 108 -13.18 1.26 -15.51
C LYS A 108 -11.83 1.93 -15.74
N ARG A 109 -11.57 3.07 -15.08
CA ARG A 109 -10.26 3.76 -15.17
C ARG A 109 -9.15 2.92 -14.59
N MET A 110 -9.34 2.35 -13.40
CA MET A 110 -8.39 1.44 -12.78
C MET A 110 -8.04 0.28 -13.71
N SER A 111 -9.04 -0.30 -14.37
CA SER A 111 -8.83 -1.41 -15.32
C SER A 111 -8.01 -0.98 -16.54
N ILE A 112 -8.34 0.16 -17.15
CA ILE A 112 -7.60 0.70 -18.30
C ILE A 112 -6.14 1.02 -17.92
N VAL A 113 -5.91 1.68 -16.79
CA VAL A 113 -4.55 2.03 -16.34
C VAL A 113 -3.77 0.78 -15.95
N HIS A 114 -4.41 -0.20 -15.32
CA HIS A 114 -3.80 -1.49 -15.04
C HIS A 114 -3.29 -2.14 -16.34
N GLU A 115 -4.09 -2.22 -17.39
CA GLU A 115 -3.67 -2.77 -18.70
C GLU A 115 -2.51 -1.98 -19.33
N ILE A 116 -2.46 -0.67 -19.15
CA ILE A 116 -1.37 0.17 -19.67
C ILE A 116 -0.06 -0.16 -18.95
N ILE A 117 -0.08 -0.24 -17.63
CA ILE A 117 1.11 -0.51 -16.81
C ILE A 117 1.58 -1.96 -16.98
N ASP A 118 0.64 -2.91 -17.09
CA ASP A 118 0.95 -4.34 -17.27
C ASP A 118 1.73 -4.60 -18.57
N LYS A 119 1.39 -3.88 -19.65
CA LYS A 119 2.13 -3.91 -20.94
C LYS A 119 3.58 -3.42 -20.85
N LEU A 120 3.95 -2.77 -19.75
CA LEU A 120 5.31 -2.28 -19.48
C LEU A 120 6.12 -3.24 -18.61
N ASP A 121 5.60 -4.45 -18.34
CA ASP A 121 6.21 -5.48 -17.48
C ASP A 121 6.50 -4.99 -16.04
N VAL A 122 5.68 -4.07 -15.53
CA VAL A 122 5.74 -3.61 -14.14
C VAL A 122 4.86 -4.49 -13.28
N GLU A 123 5.36 -4.92 -12.12
CA GLU A 123 4.55 -5.73 -11.20
C GLU A 123 3.40 -4.90 -10.62
N ILE A 124 2.17 -5.38 -10.81
CA ILE A 124 0.96 -4.81 -10.24
C ILE A 124 0.36 -5.77 -9.21
N ILE A 125 -0.08 -5.23 -8.07
CA ILE A 125 -0.68 -5.97 -6.97
C ILE A 125 -2.03 -5.33 -6.62
N ASP A 126 -3.12 -6.07 -6.80
CA ASP A 126 -4.44 -5.65 -6.33
C ASP A 126 -4.68 -6.12 -4.89
N ILE A 127 -5.04 -5.17 -4.02
CA ILE A 127 -5.44 -5.42 -2.64
C ILE A 127 -6.89 -4.98 -2.48
N TRP A 128 -7.77 -5.98 -2.36
CA TRP A 128 -9.20 -5.76 -2.20
C TRP A 128 -9.57 -5.60 -0.73
N SER A 129 -10.39 -4.59 -0.45
CA SER A 129 -11.01 -4.41 0.86
C SER A 129 -11.93 -5.59 1.22
N GLN A 130 -12.03 -5.92 2.50
CA GLN A 130 -12.86 -7.01 3.01
C GLN A 130 -13.72 -6.54 4.18
N GLY A 131 -14.96 -7.02 4.24
CA GLY A 131 -15.91 -6.74 5.32
C GLY A 131 -17.22 -6.12 4.84
N ASP A 132 -18.21 -6.14 5.72
CA ASP A 132 -19.61 -5.85 5.34
C ASP A 132 -19.97 -4.36 5.35
N PHE A 133 -19.16 -3.54 6.05
CA PHE A 133 -19.40 -2.11 6.22
C PHE A 133 -18.13 -1.33 5.87
N ALA A 134 -18.31 -0.08 5.43
CA ALA A 134 -17.22 0.80 5.01
C ALA A 134 -16.04 0.82 5.99
N LEU A 135 -16.31 0.95 7.30
CA LEU A 135 -15.27 0.96 8.31
C LEU A 135 -14.48 -0.36 8.39
N GLY A 136 -15.15 -1.50 8.25
CA GLY A 136 -14.50 -2.81 8.20
C GLY A 136 -13.61 -2.98 6.98
N ARG A 137 -14.12 -2.56 5.83
CA ARG A 137 -13.38 -2.53 4.56
C ARG A 137 -12.13 -1.65 4.65
N MET A 138 -12.25 -0.44 5.19
CA MET A 138 -11.10 0.42 5.47
C MET A 138 -10.08 -0.26 6.39
N PHE A 139 -10.52 -0.77 7.54
CA PHE A 139 -9.60 -1.39 8.50
C PHE A 139 -8.95 -2.67 7.98
N SER A 140 -9.61 -3.43 7.10
CA SER A 140 -9.00 -4.61 6.46
C SER A 140 -7.78 -4.22 5.63
N LEU A 141 -7.88 -3.14 4.85
CA LEU A 141 -6.78 -2.59 4.07
C LEU A 141 -5.71 -1.97 4.97
N ILE A 142 -6.11 -1.24 6.02
CA ILE A 142 -5.17 -0.67 6.99
C ILE A 142 -4.32 -1.78 7.63
N GLN A 143 -4.95 -2.85 8.12
CA GLN A 143 -4.23 -3.91 8.82
C GLN A 143 -3.19 -4.61 7.94
N ILE A 144 -3.54 -5.01 6.71
CA ILE A 144 -2.57 -5.67 5.84
C ILE A 144 -1.41 -4.73 5.48
N GLY A 145 -1.68 -3.44 5.25
CA GLY A 145 -0.65 -2.43 4.97
C GLY A 145 0.30 -2.20 6.15
N ASP A 146 -0.26 -2.05 7.36
CA ASP A 146 0.51 -1.86 8.59
C ASP A 146 1.43 -3.08 8.83
N PHE A 147 0.91 -4.31 8.76
CA PHE A 147 1.72 -5.53 8.90
C PHE A 147 2.75 -5.68 7.77
N ALA A 148 2.39 -5.39 6.53
CA ALA A 148 3.32 -5.48 5.40
C ALA A 148 4.47 -4.47 5.54
N SER A 149 4.20 -3.26 6.01
CA SER A 149 5.25 -2.26 6.30
C SER A 149 6.20 -2.72 7.40
N PHE A 150 5.67 -3.37 8.44
CA PHE A 150 6.49 -3.95 9.50
C PHE A 150 7.37 -5.09 8.98
N TYR A 151 6.80 -6.03 8.21
CA TYR A 151 7.57 -7.13 7.63
C TYR A 151 8.60 -6.63 6.60
N LEU A 152 8.30 -5.57 5.86
CA LEU A 152 9.25 -4.93 4.96
C LEU A 152 10.42 -4.33 5.74
N ALA A 153 10.19 -3.73 6.92
CA ALA A 153 11.26 -3.27 7.80
C ALA A 153 12.19 -4.43 8.22
N VAL A 154 11.61 -5.59 8.55
CA VAL A 154 12.37 -6.80 8.89
C VAL A 154 13.22 -7.27 7.70
N LEU A 155 12.66 -7.30 6.49
CA LEU A 155 13.40 -7.66 5.27
C LEU A 155 14.52 -6.66 4.97
N ASN A 156 14.28 -5.37 5.22
CA ASN A 156 15.28 -4.30 5.12
C ASN A 156 16.31 -4.31 6.25
N LYS A 157 16.16 -5.19 7.25
CA LYS A 157 17.02 -5.28 8.45
C LYS A 157 17.12 -3.94 9.19
N ILE A 158 16.03 -3.20 9.25
CA ILE A 158 15.94 -1.90 9.94
C ILE A 158 14.97 -1.99 11.13
N ASP A 159 15.25 -1.25 12.19
CA ASP A 159 14.33 -1.13 13.32
C ASP A 159 13.10 -0.29 12.90
N PRO A 160 11.87 -0.82 13.00
CA PRO A 160 10.66 -0.07 12.65
C PRO A 160 10.34 1.07 13.63
N THR A 161 10.87 1.05 14.85
CA THR A 161 10.46 1.95 15.96
C THR A 161 10.98 3.39 15.85
N PRO A 162 12.28 3.65 15.62
CA PRO A 162 12.82 5.00 15.67
C PRO A 162 12.55 5.79 14.39
N VAL A 163 12.30 7.10 14.55
CA VAL A 163 12.14 8.09 13.45
C VAL A 163 13.16 9.23 13.58
N LYS A 164 14.44 8.88 13.81
CA LYS A 164 15.53 9.82 14.15
C LYS A 164 15.65 11.04 13.21
N VAL A 165 15.40 10.86 11.91
CA VAL A 165 15.46 11.96 10.93
C VAL A 165 14.34 12.99 11.18
N ILE A 166 13.14 12.53 11.57
CA ILE A 166 12.02 13.38 11.94
C ILE A 166 12.32 14.09 13.27
N ASP A 167 12.88 13.37 14.24
CA ASP A 167 13.26 13.94 15.54
C ASP A 167 14.30 15.06 15.38
N PHE A 168 15.29 14.85 14.50
CA PHE A 168 16.27 15.86 14.13
C PHE A 168 15.63 17.10 13.48
N LEU A 169 14.73 16.90 12.50
CA LEU A 169 14.02 18.01 11.85
C LEU A 169 13.22 18.84 12.86
N LYS A 170 12.52 18.18 13.80
CA LYS A 170 11.75 18.87 14.85
C LYS A 170 12.66 19.70 15.75
N ALA A 171 13.80 19.15 16.16
CA ALA A 171 14.77 19.87 16.99
C ALA A 171 15.35 21.11 16.29
N GLU A 172 15.65 21.03 14.99
CA GLU A 172 16.16 22.18 14.23
C GLU A 172 15.10 23.28 13.99
N LEU A 173 13.81 22.92 13.90
CA LEU A 173 12.72 23.89 13.77
C LEU A 173 12.42 24.65 15.08
N GLU A 174 12.86 24.12 16.22
CA GLU A 174 12.72 24.74 17.54
C GLU A 174 13.88 25.68 17.90
N ARG A 175 14.92 25.75 17.06
CA ARG A 175 16.09 26.61 17.23
C ARG A 175 15.89 28.03 16.70
#